data_AF-A0A9E0N8X5-F1
#
_entry.id   AF-A0A9E0N8X5-F1
#
_cell.length_a   1.000
_cell.length_b   1.000
_cell.length_c   1.000
_cell.angle_alpha   90.00
_cell.angle_beta   90.00
_cell.angle_gamma   90.00
#
_symmetry.space_group_name_H-M   'P 1'
#
loop_
_entity.id
_entity.type
_entity.pdbx_description
1 polymer ?
#
loop_
_entity_poly.entity_id
_entity_poly.type
_entity_poly.pdbx_seq_one_letter_code
_entity_poly.pdbx_strand_id
1 'polypeptide(L)'
;ACDGGDAAGCRLLGVAYVRGFGVPRGNAPASVWLRMACDHGDGLGCRNLGELTLKGAGVDRDAAAAAALFARACRAGDDGGCQRASELANGGGNSSSNSGSSSSSSSNSGSNSGSNSGSNSGSNSGSNSGSNSGSNSGSNSGWKGGAR
;
A
#
# COMPACT_ATOMS: atom_id res chain seq x y z
N ALA A 1 -13.53 20.04 -7.35
CA ALA A 1 -13.80 20.05 -5.90
C ALA A 1 -13.92 18.59 -5.44
N CYS A 2 -13.83 18.29 -4.14
CA CYS A 2 -14.01 16.92 -3.62
C CYS A 2 -15.30 16.23 -4.14
N ASP A 3 -16.29 17.05 -4.51
CA ASP A 3 -17.56 16.72 -5.17
C ASP A 3 -17.46 15.89 -6.46
N GLY A 4 -16.33 15.92 -7.18
CA GLY A 4 -16.12 15.13 -8.41
C GLY A 4 -15.57 13.71 -8.21
N GLY A 5 -15.33 13.29 -6.96
CA GLY A 5 -14.61 12.04 -6.65
C GLY A 5 -13.08 12.17 -6.74
N ASP A 6 -12.56 13.37 -6.97
CA ASP A 6 -11.12 13.64 -6.99
C ASP A 6 -10.55 13.70 -5.57
N ALA A 7 -10.00 12.57 -5.11
CA ALA A 7 -9.32 12.47 -3.82
C ALA A 7 -8.21 13.53 -3.68
N ALA A 8 -7.52 13.86 -4.78
CA ALA A 8 -6.53 14.92 -4.84
C ALA A 8 -7.12 16.31 -4.53
N GLY A 9 -8.35 16.59 -4.95
CA GLY A 9 -9.05 17.84 -4.66
C GLY A 9 -9.35 17.99 -3.17
N CYS A 10 -9.83 16.91 -2.54
CA CYS A 10 -10.06 16.86 -1.10
C CYS A 10 -8.74 17.10 -0.32
N ARG A 11 -7.64 16.47 -0.77
CA ARG A 11 -6.32 16.66 -0.17
C ARG A 11 -5.85 18.11 -0.27
N LEU A 12 -5.94 18.73 -1.45
CA LEU A 12 -5.51 20.11 -1.66
C LEU A 12 -6.29 21.07 -0.76
N LEU A 13 -7.59 20.85 -0.60
CA LEU A 13 -8.42 21.66 0.29
C LEU A 13 -7.97 21.50 1.76
N GLY A 14 -7.74 20.27 2.21
CA GLY A 14 -7.19 20.01 3.54
C GLY A 14 -5.86 20.73 3.79
N VAL A 15 -4.93 20.66 2.83
CA VAL A 15 -3.64 21.38 2.92
C VAL A 15 -3.84 22.90 2.90
N ALA A 16 -4.80 23.40 2.11
CA ALA A 16 -5.13 24.82 2.09
C ALA A 16 -5.60 25.31 3.47
N TYR A 17 -6.40 24.52 4.20
CA TYR A 17 -6.79 24.81 5.58
C TYR A 17 -5.62 24.77 6.57
N VAL A 18 -4.69 23.81 6.43
CA VAL A 18 -3.48 23.75 7.27
C VAL A 18 -2.60 24.99 7.07
N ARG A 19 -2.44 25.42 5.81
CA ARG A 19 -1.54 26.53 5.46
C ARG A 19 -2.22 27.91 5.53
N GLY A 20 -3.54 27.97 5.36
CA GLY A 20 -4.33 29.20 5.23
C GLY A 20 -4.32 29.81 3.82
N PHE A 21 -4.26 28.98 2.76
CA PHE A 21 -4.22 29.48 1.37
C PHE A 21 -5.62 29.75 0.84
N GLY A 22 -6.05 31.01 0.83
CA GLY A 22 -7.36 31.42 0.31
C GLY A 22 -8.56 30.92 1.12
N VAL A 23 -8.29 30.22 2.24
CA VAL A 23 -9.28 29.70 3.20
C VAL A 23 -8.83 30.06 4.63
N PRO A 24 -9.77 30.21 5.59
CA PRO A 24 -9.40 30.48 6.97
C PRO A 24 -8.57 29.32 7.52
N ARG A 25 -7.42 29.64 8.10
CA ARG A 25 -6.50 28.63 8.63
C ARG A 25 -7.18 27.86 9.77
N GLY A 26 -7.18 26.54 9.68
CA GLY A 26 -7.84 25.69 10.67
C GLY A 26 -7.45 24.23 10.54
N ASN A 27 -6.90 23.65 11.61
CA ASN A 27 -6.47 22.26 11.59
C ASN A 27 -7.66 21.29 11.76
N ALA A 28 -8.71 21.72 12.46
CA ALA A 28 -9.95 20.96 12.62
C ALA A 28 -10.69 20.75 11.29
N PRO A 29 -10.97 21.79 10.47
CA PRO A 29 -11.54 21.55 9.14
C PRO A 29 -10.58 20.80 8.22
N ALA A 30 -9.26 21.02 8.34
CA ALA A 30 -8.28 20.29 7.53
C ALA A 30 -8.35 18.78 7.73
N SER A 31 -8.49 18.31 8.97
CA SER A 31 -8.54 16.87 9.28
C SER A 31 -9.75 16.19 8.61
N VAL A 32 -10.89 16.88 8.54
CA VAL A 32 -12.10 16.40 7.87
C VAL A 32 -11.87 16.19 6.37
N TRP A 33 -11.27 17.16 5.69
CA TRP A 33 -10.98 17.06 4.26
C TRP A 33 -9.92 15.99 3.93
N LEU A 34 -8.88 15.90 4.75
CA LEU A 34 -7.84 14.87 4.61
C LEU A 34 -8.38 13.47 4.89
N ARG A 35 -9.35 13.32 5.81
CA ARG A 35 -10.06 12.06 6.06
C ARG A 35 -10.81 11.61 4.82
N MET A 36 -11.56 12.49 4.16
CA MET A 36 -12.24 12.15 2.90
C MET A 36 -11.24 11.72 1.82
N ALA A 37 -10.14 12.45 1.64
CA ALA A 37 -9.09 12.06 0.68
C ALA A 37 -8.56 10.64 0.98
N CYS A 38 -8.29 10.35 2.25
CA CYS A 38 -7.83 9.04 2.69
C CYS A 38 -8.86 7.93 2.45
N ASP A 39 -10.15 8.22 2.66
CA ASP A 39 -11.23 7.26 2.43
C ASP A 39 -11.38 6.92 0.95
N HIS A 40 -11.12 7.88 0.07
CA HIS A 40 -11.01 7.67 -1.38
C HIS A 40 -9.71 6.98 -1.83
N GLY A 41 -8.84 6.58 -0.89
CA GLY A 41 -7.59 5.87 -1.20
C GLY A 41 -6.40 6.77 -1.54
N ASP A 42 -6.46 8.08 -1.29
CA ASP A 42 -5.31 8.97 -1.47
C ASP A 42 -4.31 8.78 -0.32
N GLY A 43 -3.17 8.16 -0.62
CA GLY A 43 -2.14 7.86 0.37
C GLY A 43 -1.56 9.12 1.04
N LEU A 44 -1.40 10.21 0.28
CA LEU A 44 -0.94 11.51 0.80
C LEU A 44 -1.94 12.10 1.81
N GLY A 45 -3.24 11.98 1.56
CA GLY A 45 -4.32 12.39 2.44
C GLY A 45 -4.29 11.60 3.75
N CYS A 46 -4.15 10.28 3.67
CA CYS A 46 -3.99 9.42 4.85
C CYS A 46 -2.76 9.81 5.68
N ARG A 47 -1.61 10.04 5.02
CA ARG A 47 -0.36 10.45 5.68
C ARG A 47 -0.52 11.80 6.39
N ASN A 48 -1.08 12.80 5.71
CA ASN A 48 -1.29 14.13 6.30
C ASN A 48 -2.26 14.08 7.48
N LEU A 49 -3.31 13.27 7.40
CA LEU A 49 -4.23 13.07 8.52
C LEU A 49 -3.51 12.43 9.71
N GLY A 50 -2.72 11.39 9.48
CA GLY A 50 -1.91 10.75 10.51
C GLY A 50 -0.95 11.73 11.20
N GLU A 51 -0.34 12.65 10.45
CA GLU A 51 0.49 13.71 11.02
C GLU A 51 -0.30 14.68 11.90
N LEU A 52 -1.52 15.07 11.51
CA LEU A 52 -2.38 15.92 12.34
C LEU A 52 -2.75 15.21 13.65
N THR A 53 -3.09 13.92 13.57
CA THR A 53 -3.41 13.10 14.74
C THR A 53 -2.20 12.91 15.66
N LEU A 54 -0.99 12.70 15.13
CA LEU A 54 0.23 12.64 15.95
C LEU A 54 0.53 13.94 16.71
N LYS A 55 0.25 15.07 16.07
CA LYS A 55 0.50 16.40 16.60
C LYS A 55 -0.63 16.89 17.53
N GLY A 56 -1.80 16.24 17.52
CA GLY A 56 -3.00 16.75 18.18
C GLY A 56 -3.51 18.05 17.54
N ALA A 57 -3.26 18.22 16.24
CA ALA A 57 -3.52 19.46 15.53
C ALA A 57 -4.94 19.44 14.95
N GLY A 58 -5.90 19.97 15.70
CA GLY A 58 -7.31 20.01 15.29
C GLY A 58 -8.08 18.70 15.45
N VAL A 59 -7.45 17.70 16.05
CA VAL A 59 -8.02 16.42 16.49
C VAL A 59 -7.29 15.97 17.76
N ASP A 60 -7.87 15.06 18.52
CA ASP A 60 -7.19 14.47 19.68
C ASP A 60 -5.92 13.73 19.27
N ARG A 61 -4.90 13.88 20.13
CA ARG A 61 -3.61 13.27 19.89
C ARG A 61 -3.68 11.77 20.17
N ASP A 62 -3.52 10.97 19.11
CA ASP A 62 -3.51 9.51 19.23
C ASP A 62 -2.47 8.89 18.28
N ALA A 63 -1.38 8.39 18.87
CA ALA A 63 -0.30 7.76 18.13
C ALA A 63 -0.71 6.42 17.50
N ALA A 64 -1.59 5.66 18.17
CA ALA A 64 -2.07 4.36 17.65
C ALA A 64 -3.00 4.58 16.45
N ALA A 65 -3.92 5.52 16.54
CA ALA A 65 -4.77 5.91 15.43
C ALA A 65 -3.94 6.46 14.25
N ALA A 66 -2.91 7.27 14.52
CA ALA A 66 -2.02 7.77 13.49
C ALA A 66 -1.22 6.64 12.79
N ALA A 67 -0.71 5.66 13.54
CA ALA A 67 0.01 4.51 12.97
C ALA A 67 -0.87 3.74 11.97
N ALA A 68 -2.15 3.54 12.30
CA ALA A 68 -3.11 2.90 11.39
C ALA A 68 -3.31 3.72 10.10
N LEU A 69 -3.34 5.05 10.20
CA LEU A 69 -3.45 5.94 9.03
C LEU A 69 -2.22 5.90 8.14
N PHE A 70 -1.01 5.89 8.72
CA PHE A 70 0.22 5.74 7.95
C PHE A 70 0.33 4.37 7.28
N ALA A 71 -0.13 3.30 7.93
CA ALA A 71 -0.18 1.97 7.33
C ALA A 71 -1.14 1.92 6.13
N ARG A 72 -2.26 2.64 6.20
CA ARG A 72 -3.17 2.81 5.04
C ARG A 72 -2.49 3.60 3.92
N ALA A 73 -1.81 4.69 4.24
CA ALA A 73 -1.04 5.47 3.25
C ALA A 73 -0.02 4.58 2.50
N CYS A 74 0.71 3.74 3.25
CA CYS A 74 1.65 2.78 2.69
C CYS A 74 0.99 1.81 1.70
N ARG A 75 -0.19 1.25 2.06
CA ARG A 75 -0.96 0.35 1.18
C ARG A 75 -1.48 1.04 -0.08
N ALA A 76 -1.68 2.36 -0.03
CA ALA A 76 -2.04 3.19 -1.16
C ALA A 76 -0.84 3.60 -2.04
N GLY A 77 0.37 3.13 -1.74
CA GLY A 77 1.59 3.41 -2.50
C GLY A 77 2.34 4.66 -2.05
N ASP A 78 2.06 5.21 -0.86
CA ASP A 78 2.80 6.34 -0.31
C ASP A 78 4.00 5.87 0.55
N ASP A 79 5.22 6.03 0.03
CA ASP A 79 6.47 5.66 0.72
C ASP A 79 6.62 6.37 2.08
N GLY A 80 6.21 7.64 2.16
CA GLY A 80 6.27 8.42 3.40
C GLY A 80 5.38 7.85 4.50
N GLY A 81 4.24 7.28 4.12
CA GLY A 81 3.34 6.53 4.98
C GLY A 81 3.99 5.26 5.51
N CYS A 82 4.67 4.50 4.64
CA CYS A 82 5.40 3.29 5.06
C CYS A 82 6.47 3.59 6.11
N GLN A 83 7.24 4.66 5.90
CA GLN A 83 8.27 5.10 6.86
C GLN A 83 7.66 5.46 8.22
N ARG A 84 6.65 6.32 8.23
CA ARG A 84 6.00 6.77 9.48
C ARG A 84 5.29 5.64 10.21
N ALA A 85 4.64 4.73 9.49
CA ALA A 85 4.01 3.55 10.07
C ALA A 85 5.06 2.67 10.78
N SER A 86 6.21 2.46 10.12
CA SER A 86 7.33 1.70 10.68
C SER A 86 7.94 2.38 11.90
N GLU A 87 8.09 3.71 11.87
CA GLU A 87 8.59 4.52 13.00
C GLU A 87 7.71 4.36 14.24
N LEU A 88 6.39 4.42 14.06
CA LEU A 88 5.43 4.27 15.16
C LEU A 88 5.29 2.84 15.65
N ALA A 89 5.37 1.87 14.74
CA ALA A 89 5.28 0.45 15.07
C ALA A 89 6.52 -0.04 15.84
N ASN A 90 7.72 0.47 15.52
CA ASN A 90 8.98 0.04 16.14
C ASN A 90 9.36 0.84 17.38
N GLY A 91 8.55 1.80 17.81
CA GLY A 91 8.65 2.44 19.13
C GLY A 91 10.02 3.02 19.46
N GLY A 92 10.31 4.23 18.95
CA GLY A 92 11.27 5.17 19.55
C GLY A 92 12.56 4.56 20.12
N GLY A 93 13.41 4.00 19.27
CA GLY A 93 14.67 3.39 19.70
C GLY A 93 15.78 3.57 18.68
N ASN A 94 16.61 4.60 18.91
CA ASN A 94 17.95 4.78 18.35
C ASN A 94 18.05 4.98 16.82
N SER A 95 18.11 6.25 16.44
CA SER A 95 18.62 6.72 15.15
C SER A 95 20.09 6.34 14.94
N SER A 96 20.35 5.08 14.63
CA SER A 96 21.51 4.66 13.88
C SER A 96 21.20 3.32 13.25
N SER A 97 20.51 3.36 12.13
CA SER A 97 20.52 2.26 11.19
C SER A 97 20.40 2.87 9.82
N ASN A 98 21.58 3.13 9.25
CA ASN A 98 21.84 3.01 7.83
C ASN A 98 20.94 1.90 7.23
N SER A 99 19.78 2.30 6.71
CA SER A 99 18.80 1.39 6.13
C SER A 99 18.80 1.61 4.64
N GLY A 100 19.95 1.34 4.02
CA GLY A 100 19.93 0.67 2.74
C GLY A 100 19.41 -0.75 3.01
N SER A 101 18.11 -0.97 2.87
CA SER A 101 17.51 -2.30 2.77
C SER A 101 16.12 -2.20 2.17
N SER A 102 16.10 -2.39 0.86
CA SER A 102 15.12 -3.21 0.16
C SER A 102 13.65 -2.98 0.49
N SER A 103 13.05 -2.00 -0.18
CA SER A 103 11.76 -2.30 -0.81
C SER A 103 12.04 -3.35 -1.90
N SER A 104 12.05 -4.62 -1.50
CA SER A 104 11.59 -5.68 -2.41
C SER A 104 10.10 -5.49 -2.61
N SER A 105 9.74 -4.43 -3.34
CA SER A 105 8.67 -4.55 -4.30
C SER A 105 9.25 -5.41 -5.41
N SER A 106 9.14 -6.73 -5.25
CA SER A 106 8.91 -7.55 -6.43
C SER A 106 7.58 -7.09 -7.00
N SER A 107 7.62 -5.98 -7.72
CA SER A 107 6.73 -5.69 -8.81
C SER A 107 7.01 -6.79 -9.82
N ASN A 108 6.38 -7.95 -9.65
CA ASN A 108 6.17 -8.86 -10.76
C ASN A 108 5.13 -8.22 -11.69
N SER A 109 5.47 -7.08 -12.26
CA SER A 109 4.90 -6.60 -13.51
C SER A 109 5.76 -7.22 -14.59
N GLY A 110 5.55 -8.52 -14.80
CA GLY A 110 6.05 -9.23 -15.97
C GLY A 110 5.39 -8.66 -17.21
N SER A 111 5.94 -7.57 -17.73
CA SER A 111 5.74 -7.14 -19.10
C SER A 111 6.42 -8.17 -20.00
N ASN A 112 5.72 -9.27 -20.28
CA ASN A 112 6.11 -10.20 -21.33
C ASN A 112 5.76 -9.57 -22.69
N SER A 113 6.63 -8.66 -23.14
CA SER A 113 6.75 -8.29 -24.55
C SER A 113 8.06 -8.88 -25.04
N GLY A 114 8.11 -10.21 -25.11
CA GLY A 114 9.18 -10.94 -25.78
C GLY A 114 9.12 -10.71 -27.28
N SER A 115 9.92 -9.75 -27.76
CA SER A 115 10.32 -9.68 -29.16
C SER A 115 11.13 -10.94 -29.48
N ASN A 116 10.49 -11.85 -30.21
CA ASN A 116 11.14 -12.94 -30.94
C ASN A 116 12.15 -12.36 -31.94
N SER A 117 13.43 -12.66 -31.79
CA SER A 117 14.39 -12.78 -32.91
C SER A 117 15.73 -13.35 -32.43
N GLY A 118 15.97 -14.60 -32.78
CA GLY A 118 17.27 -15.09 -33.26
C GLY A 118 18.41 -15.23 -32.26
N SER A 119 18.72 -16.47 -31.88
CA SER A 119 19.82 -17.22 -32.51
C SER A 119 20.02 -18.55 -31.78
N ASN A 120 19.68 -19.62 -32.48
CA ASN A 120 20.06 -20.99 -32.19
C ASN A 120 21.58 -21.15 -32.34
N SER A 121 22.25 -21.74 -31.35
CA SER A 121 23.27 -22.80 -31.51
C SER A 121 24.10 -22.92 -30.24
N GLY A 122 24.20 -24.14 -29.69
CA GLY A 122 25.32 -24.49 -28.81
C GLY A 122 24.98 -25.29 -27.56
N SER A 123 24.72 -26.58 -27.76
CA SER A 123 25.25 -27.70 -26.98
C SER A 123 25.40 -27.52 -25.45
N ASN A 124 24.55 -28.18 -24.66
CA ASN A 124 25.05 -28.80 -23.44
C ASN A 124 24.20 -29.99 -22.95
N SER A 125 24.86 -31.15 -22.95
CA SER A 125 24.77 -32.26 -22.01
C SER A 125 23.43 -32.94 -21.74
N GLY A 126 23.39 -34.20 -22.16
CA GLY A 126 22.33 -35.15 -21.87
C GLY A 126 22.35 -35.70 -20.44
N SER A 127 21.44 -36.65 -20.27
CA SER A 127 21.23 -37.57 -19.14
C SER A 127 20.26 -37.07 -18.07
N ASN A 128 18.96 -37.25 -18.33
CA ASN A 128 18.02 -37.54 -17.24
C ASN A 128 17.46 -38.95 -17.46
N SER A 129 18.07 -39.90 -16.78
CA SER A 129 17.61 -41.28 -16.66
C SER A 129 16.29 -41.31 -15.92
N GLY A 130 15.30 -41.97 -16.51
CA GLY A 130 13.97 -42.11 -15.92
C GLY A 130 13.96 -42.96 -14.66
N SER A 131 12.83 -42.90 -13.96
CA SER A 131 12.16 -44.08 -13.40
C SER A 131 10.72 -43.73 -13.05
N ASN A 132 9.82 -44.34 -13.82
CA ASN A 132 8.41 -44.48 -13.59
C ASN A 132 8.18 -45.48 -12.43
N SER A 133 7.31 -45.15 -11.48
CA SER A 133 6.58 -46.03 -10.56
C SER A 133 5.65 -45.10 -9.78
N GLY A 134 4.33 -45.25 -9.69
CA GLY A 134 3.44 -46.36 -9.93
C GLY A 134 2.21 -46.04 -9.09
N SER A 135 1.04 -46.16 -9.71
CA SER A 135 -0.33 -46.15 -9.22
C SER A 135 -0.58 -46.24 -7.70
N ASN A 136 -1.63 -45.57 -7.21
CA ASN A 136 -2.92 -46.26 -6.95
C ASN A 136 -3.91 -45.39 -6.11
N SER A 137 -5.19 -45.43 -6.54
CA SER A 137 -6.43 -45.30 -5.74
C SER A 137 -6.74 -43.95 -5.05
N GLY A 138 -7.98 -43.42 -5.07
CA GLY A 138 -9.24 -43.96 -5.52
C GLY A 138 -10.36 -42.93 -5.29
N SER A 139 -11.33 -42.97 -6.20
CA SER A 139 -12.71 -42.46 -6.23
C SER A 139 -13.36 -42.01 -4.92
N ASN A 140 -14.17 -40.94 -4.96
CA ASN A 140 -15.66 -40.98 -4.97
C ASN A 140 -16.22 -39.55 -4.78
N SER A 141 -16.89 -38.95 -5.77
CA SER A 141 -18.36 -38.73 -5.90
C SER A 141 -19.09 -38.21 -4.64
N GLY A 142 -20.03 -37.26 -4.69
CA GLY A 142 -20.77 -36.76 -5.84
C GLY A 142 -21.74 -35.61 -5.54
N TRP A 143 -22.43 -35.23 -6.61
CA TRP A 143 -23.52 -34.26 -6.67
C TRP A 143 -24.80 -34.72 -5.97
N LYS A 144 -25.51 -33.76 -5.35
CA LYS A 144 -26.97 -33.57 -5.24
C LYS A 144 -27.17 -32.29 -4.41
N GLY A 145 -27.87 -31.24 -4.83
CA GLY A 145 -29.22 -31.22 -5.39
C GLY A 145 -30.22 -31.03 -4.23
N GLY A 146 -30.81 -29.85 -4.07
CA GLY A 146 -31.78 -29.61 -3.00
C GLY A 146 -32.33 -28.19 -2.95
N ALA A 147 -33.28 -27.90 -3.83
CA ALA A 147 -34.18 -26.76 -3.74
C ALA A 147 -35.15 -26.93 -2.56
N ARG A 148 -35.46 -25.82 -1.89
CA ARG A 148 -36.71 -25.57 -1.17
C ARG A 148 -36.88 -24.07 -1.02
#